data_AF-A0A4R6VV57-F1
#
_entry.id   AF-A0A4R6VV57-F1
#
_cell.length_a   1.000
_cell.length_b   1.000
_cell.length_c   1.000
_cell.angle_alpha   90.00
_cell.angle_beta   90.00
_cell.angle_gamma   90.00
#
_symmetry.space_group_name_H-M   'P 1'
#
loop_
_entity.id
_entity.type
_entity.pdbx_description
1 polymer ?
#
loop_
_entity_poly.entity_id
_entity_poly.type
_entity_poly.pdbx_seq_one_letter_code
_entity_poly.pdbx_strand_id
1 'polypeptide(L)'
;MADWVFLTCYALMIGHELDAIQQKEWRIFPGTNLLPDQMGFQVFTVLHVPLFVLLNWLFFLASAEVMAKAKIGFAIFAILHIGAHWLYRHHQEYRFHSPLSKFLIWAPGCFGLIYLALTIF
;
A
#
# COMPACT_ATOMS: atom_id res chain seq x y z
N MET A 1 -12.01 7.32 16.96
CA MET A 1 -11.70 8.20 15.81
C MET A 1 -10.46 7.71 15.07
N ALA A 2 -9.33 7.49 15.76
CA ALA A 2 -8.11 6.93 15.16
C ALA A 2 -8.33 5.61 14.41
N ASP A 3 -9.14 4.68 14.95
CA ASP A 3 -9.41 3.40 14.24
C ASP A 3 -10.10 3.60 12.88
N TRP A 4 -11.03 4.54 12.76
CA TRP A 4 -11.67 4.84 11.48
C TRP A 4 -10.67 5.43 10.48
N VAL A 5 -9.78 6.31 10.94
CA VAL A 5 -8.70 6.87 10.11
C VAL A 5 -7.76 5.75 9.63
N PHE A 6 -7.39 4.82 10.52
CA PHE A 6 -6.58 3.67 10.15
C PHE A 6 -7.29 2.77 9.13
N LEU A 7 -8.56 2.45 9.36
CA LEU A 7 -9.34 1.63 8.43
C LEU A 7 -9.45 2.29 7.04
N THR A 8 -9.63 3.61 6.98
CA THR A 8 -9.62 4.34 5.72
C THR A 8 -8.24 4.31 5.06
N CYS A 9 -7.15 4.50 5.82
CA CYS A 9 -5.77 4.34 5.32
C CYS A 9 -5.57 2.95 4.68
N TYR A 10 -5.96 1.89 5.40
CA TYR A 10 -5.82 0.51 4.95
C TYR A 10 -6.67 0.22 3.71
N ALA A 11 -7.93 0.65 3.70
CA ALA A 11 -8.82 0.46 2.56
C ALA A 11 -8.33 1.21 1.31
N LEU A 12 -7.81 2.43 1.46
CA LEU A 12 -7.22 3.19 0.35
C LEU A 12 -5.97 2.50 -0.20
N MET A 13 -5.13 1.90 0.67
CA MET A 13 -3.98 1.12 0.23
C MET A 13 -4.41 -0.12 -0.56
N ILE A 14 -5.41 -0.86 -0.09
CA ILE A 14 -5.97 -1.99 -0.87
C ILE A 14 -6.50 -1.49 -2.22
N GLY A 15 -7.21 -0.36 -2.24
CA GLY A 15 -7.67 0.26 -3.48
C GLY A 15 -6.52 0.60 -4.42
N HIS A 16 -5.40 1.09 -3.89
CA HIS A 16 -4.18 1.32 -4.64
C HIS A 16 -3.61 0.02 -5.22
N GLU A 17 -3.55 -1.08 -4.47
CA GLU A 17 -3.06 -2.37 -4.99
C GLU A 17 -3.91 -2.89 -6.16
N LEU A 18 -5.23 -2.65 -6.14
CA LEU A 18 -6.11 -2.97 -7.27
C LEU A 18 -5.79 -2.10 -8.50
N ASP A 19 -5.55 -0.80 -8.30
CA ASP A 19 -5.09 0.08 -9.38
C ASP A 19 -3.68 -0.31 -9.86
N ALA A 20 -2.78 -0.73 -8.98
CA ALA A 20 -1.43 -1.19 -9.31
C ALA A 20 -1.46 -2.42 -10.24
N ILE A 21 -2.38 -3.36 -10.00
CA ILE A 21 -2.64 -4.47 -10.92
C ILE A 21 -3.13 -3.94 -12.27
N GLN A 22 -4.08 -2.99 -12.28
CA GLN A 22 -4.58 -2.40 -13.52
C GLN A 22 -3.47 -1.63 -14.30
N GLN A 23 -2.59 -0.94 -13.58
CA GLN A 23 -1.48 -0.14 -14.11
C GLN A 23 -0.19 -0.94 -14.34
N LYS A 24 -0.23 -2.26 -14.17
CA LYS A 24 0.91 -3.16 -14.42
C LYS A 24 2.17 -2.85 -13.60
N GLU A 25 2.01 -2.52 -12.32
CA GLU A 25 3.14 -2.12 -11.46
C GLU A 25 4.23 -3.19 -11.33
N TRP A 26 3.91 -4.47 -11.55
CA TRP A 26 4.90 -5.55 -11.60
C TRP A 26 6.02 -5.33 -12.62
N ARG A 27 5.84 -4.43 -13.60
CA ARG A 27 6.88 -4.04 -14.56
C ARG A 27 7.90 -3.04 -14.00
N ILE A 28 7.60 -2.42 -12.86
CA ILE A 28 8.45 -1.46 -12.16
C ILE A 28 9.05 -2.11 -10.91
N PHE A 29 8.24 -2.89 -10.19
CA PHE A 29 8.60 -3.44 -8.90
C PHE A 29 9.85 -4.34 -8.99
N PRO A 30 10.88 -4.14 -8.14
CA PRO A 30 12.11 -4.91 -8.18
C PRO A 30 11.84 -6.42 -8.04
N GLY A 31 12.39 -7.20 -8.98
CA GLY A 31 12.27 -8.66 -8.98
C GLY A 31 11.14 -9.15 -9.90
N THR A 32 9.92 -8.63 -9.77
CA THR A 32 8.82 -8.98 -10.69
C THR A 32 9.01 -8.36 -12.07
N ASN A 33 9.73 -7.23 -12.17
CA ASN A 33 10.08 -6.60 -13.44
C ASN A 33 11.01 -7.43 -14.32
N LEU A 34 11.65 -8.46 -13.78
CA LEU A 34 12.52 -9.39 -14.51
C LEU A 34 11.74 -10.57 -15.11
N LEU A 35 10.46 -10.74 -14.74
CA LEU A 35 9.64 -11.86 -15.18
C LEU A 35 8.95 -11.56 -16.52
N PRO A 36 8.64 -12.60 -17.33
CA PRO A 36 7.74 -12.45 -18.47
C PRO A 36 6.40 -11.83 -18.03
N ASP A 37 5.81 -10.94 -18.83
CA ASP A 37 4.67 -10.09 -18.41
C ASP A 37 3.52 -10.87 -17.73
N GLN A 38 3.14 -12.01 -18.32
CA GLN A 38 2.08 -12.86 -17.78
C GLN A 38 2.46 -13.48 -16.43
N MET A 39 3.72 -13.92 -16.28
CA MET A 39 4.22 -14.46 -15.01
C MET A 39 4.37 -13.36 -13.96
N GLY A 40 4.85 -12.17 -14.35
CA GLY A 40 4.94 -11.00 -13.47
C GLY A 40 3.58 -10.62 -12.89
N PHE A 41 2.55 -10.54 -13.74
CA PHE A 41 1.16 -10.34 -13.32
C PHE A 41 0.68 -11.40 -12.32
N GLN A 42 0.88 -12.68 -12.63
CA GLN A 42 0.44 -13.79 -11.77
C GLN A 42 1.14 -13.78 -10.41
N VAL A 43 2.47 -13.66 -10.41
CA VAL A 43 3.27 -13.63 -9.18
C VAL A 43 2.91 -12.41 -8.33
N PHE A 44 2.85 -11.22 -8.94
CA PHE A 44 2.45 -9.99 -8.25
C PHE A 44 1.08 -10.17 -7.60
N THR A 45 0.06 -10.56 -8.37
CA THR A 45 -1.32 -10.72 -7.86
C THR A 45 -1.42 -11.79 -6.77
N VAL A 46 -0.82 -12.97 -6.97
CA VAL A 46 -0.93 -14.09 -6.00
C VAL A 46 -0.22 -13.79 -4.69
N LEU A 47 0.91 -13.08 -4.71
CA LEU A 47 1.64 -12.70 -3.49
C LEU A 47 0.87 -11.72 -2.60
N HIS A 48 -0.10 -10.97 -3.15
CA HIS A 48 -0.97 -10.13 -2.33
C HIS A 48 -1.88 -10.94 -1.41
N VAL A 49 -2.25 -12.17 -1.78
CA VAL A 49 -3.13 -13.02 -0.94
C VAL A 49 -2.50 -13.34 0.42
N PRO A 50 -1.30 -13.97 0.50
CA PRO A 50 -0.67 -14.20 1.80
C PRO A 50 -0.29 -12.89 2.52
N LEU A 51 0.07 -11.83 1.77
CA LEU A 51 0.31 -10.52 2.36
C LEU A 51 -0.94 -9.98 3.07
N PHE A 52 -2.11 -10.00 2.43
CA PHE A 52 -3.35 -9.56 3.04
C PHE A 52 -3.78 -10.45 4.21
N VAL A 53 -3.55 -11.76 4.16
CA VAL A 53 -3.79 -12.64 5.32
C VAL A 53 -2.92 -12.19 6.50
N LEU A 54 -1.63 -11.94 6.28
CA LEU A 54 -0.70 -11.48 7.31
C LEU A 54 -1.12 -10.10 7.86
N LEU A 55 -1.45 -9.14 7.00
CA LEU A 55 -1.86 -7.80 7.42
C LEU A 55 -3.17 -7.83 8.23
N ASN A 56 -4.18 -8.59 7.78
CA ASN A 56 -5.41 -8.74 8.54
C ASN A 56 -5.19 -9.43 9.89
N TRP A 57 -4.30 -10.43 9.95
CA TRP A 57 -3.91 -11.04 11.22
C TRP A 57 -3.26 -10.00 12.14
N LEU A 58 -2.28 -9.23 11.64
CA LEU A 58 -1.60 -8.19 12.40
C LEU A 58 -2.56 -7.10 12.91
N PHE A 59 -3.53 -6.68 12.10
CA PHE A 59 -4.38 -5.52 12.42
C PHE A 59 -5.64 -5.84 13.21
N PHE A 60 -6.05 -7.12 13.26
CA PHE A 60 -7.35 -7.49 13.84
C PHE A 60 -7.32 -8.73 14.75
N LEU A 61 -6.31 -9.61 14.61
CA LEU A 61 -6.30 -10.91 15.32
C LEU A 61 -5.08 -11.09 16.24
N ALA A 62 -4.04 -10.26 16.09
CA ALA A 62 -2.87 -10.27 16.94
C ALA A 62 -3.18 -9.71 18.35
N SER A 63 -2.22 -9.88 19.27
CA SER A 63 -2.31 -9.27 20.60
C SER A 63 -2.37 -7.74 20.51
N ALA A 64 -2.98 -7.08 21.50
CA ALA A 64 -3.20 -5.63 21.48
C ALA A 64 -1.91 -4.82 21.25
N GLU A 65 -0.79 -5.25 21.86
CA GLU A 65 0.51 -4.62 21.70
C GLU A 65 1.05 -4.77 20.26
N VAL A 66 0.99 -5.98 19.70
CA VAL A 66 1.45 -6.26 18.33
C VAL A 66 0.59 -5.51 17.33
N MET A 67 -0.72 -5.49 17.52
CA MET A 67 -1.66 -4.76 16.69
C MET A 67 -1.36 -3.25 16.68
N ALA A 68 -1.15 -2.64 17.85
CA ALA A 68 -0.83 -1.21 17.93
C ALA A 68 0.47 -0.88 17.18
N LYS A 69 1.53 -1.66 17.39
CA LYS A 69 2.82 -1.50 16.69
C LYS A 69 2.68 -1.70 15.19
N ALA A 70 1.92 -2.70 14.76
CA ALA A 70 1.68 -3.00 13.35
C ALA A 70 0.91 -1.87 12.65
N LYS A 71 -0.14 -1.32 13.28
CA LYS A 71 -0.90 -0.19 12.74
C LYS A 71 -0.02 1.06 12.58
N ILE A 72 0.82 1.37 13.57
CA ILE A 72 1.82 2.46 13.49
C ILE A 72 2.80 2.21 12.34
N GLY A 73 3.37 1.01 12.27
CA GLY A 73 4.31 0.63 11.20
C GLY A 73 3.69 0.76 9.81
N PHE A 74 2.44 0.32 9.65
CA PHE A 74 1.70 0.44 8.40
C PHE A 74 1.39 1.88 8.02
N ALA A 75 1.05 2.74 8.99
CA ALA A 75 0.84 4.17 8.75
C ALA A 75 2.13 4.87 8.29
N ILE A 76 3.28 4.52 8.87
CA ILE A 76 4.60 5.00 8.41
C ILE A 76 4.87 4.50 6.98
N PHE A 77 4.63 3.22 6.71
CA PHE A 77 4.74 2.65 5.37
C PHE A 77 3.89 3.41 4.35
N ALA A 78 2.63 3.72 4.67
CA ALA A 78 1.73 4.46 3.77
C ALA A 78 2.25 5.86 3.41
N ILE A 79 2.97 6.53 4.33
CA ILE A 79 3.63 7.81 4.06
C ILE A 79 4.84 7.60 3.14
N LEU A 80 5.70 6.64 3.46
CA LEU A 80 6.90 6.35 2.67
C LEU A 80 6.57 5.85 1.26
N HIS A 81 5.45 5.16 1.11
CA HIS A 81 4.91 4.67 -0.15
C HIS A 81 4.71 5.79 -1.19
N ILE A 82 4.26 6.98 -0.75
CA ILE A 82 4.18 8.17 -1.61
C ILE A 82 5.57 8.50 -2.18
N GLY A 83 6.60 8.43 -1.34
CA GLY A 83 7.99 8.66 -1.73
C GLY A 83 8.48 7.64 -2.76
N ALA A 84 8.08 6.38 -2.64
CA ALA A 84 8.39 5.34 -3.63
C ALA A 84 7.79 5.67 -5.00
N HIS A 85 6.49 5.99 -5.07
CA HIS A 85 5.85 6.41 -6.33
C HIS A 85 6.45 7.68 -6.90
N TRP A 86 6.78 8.64 -6.02
CA TRP A 86 7.46 9.85 -6.45
C TRP A 86 8.83 9.51 -7.08
N LEU A 87 9.62 8.61 -6.50
CA LEU A 87 10.92 8.19 -7.03
C LEU A 87 10.78 7.52 -8.41
N TYR A 88 9.80 6.64 -8.60
CA TYR A 88 9.59 5.90 -9.85
C TYR A 88 8.75 6.64 -10.90
N ARG A 89 8.29 7.87 -10.64
CA ARG A 89 7.39 8.63 -11.55
C ARG A 89 7.94 8.88 -12.96
N HIS A 90 9.25 8.82 -13.13
CA HIS A 90 9.94 8.99 -14.41
C HIS A 90 10.36 7.66 -15.06
N HIS A 91 10.02 6.53 -14.44
CA HIS A 91 10.28 5.21 -14.98
C HIS A 91 9.44 4.98 -16.24
N GLN A 92 10.01 4.34 -17.26
CA GLN A 92 9.37 4.14 -18.57
C GLN A 92 8.05 3.35 -18.50
N GLU A 93 7.91 2.43 -17.53
CA GLU A 93 6.70 1.65 -17.31
C GLU A 93 5.75 2.27 -16.28
N TYR A 94 6.00 3.49 -15.79
CA TYR A 94 5.11 4.17 -14.84
C TYR A 94 3.81 4.61 -15.53
N ARG A 95 2.65 4.18 -14.99
CA ARG A 95 1.33 4.40 -15.62
C ARG A 95 0.30 5.12 -14.73
N PHE A 96 0.65 5.49 -13.51
CA PHE A 96 -0.26 6.13 -12.54
C PHE A 96 -0.49 7.63 -12.83
N HIS A 97 -1.02 7.94 -14.01
CA HIS A 97 -1.25 9.33 -14.45
C HIS A 97 -2.66 9.85 -14.16
N SER A 98 -3.62 8.93 -14.00
CA SER A 98 -5.03 9.28 -13.80
C SER A 98 -5.24 10.01 -12.45
N PRO A 99 -6.27 10.88 -12.34
CA PRO A 99 -6.61 11.49 -11.05
C PRO A 99 -6.92 10.46 -9.97
N LEU A 100 -7.58 9.35 -10.33
CA LEU A 100 -7.90 8.27 -9.40
C LEU A 100 -6.63 7.58 -8.88
N SER A 101 -5.69 7.23 -9.77
CA SER A 101 -4.42 6.62 -9.39
C SER A 101 -3.62 7.52 -8.44
N LYS A 102 -3.53 8.83 -8.76
CA LYS A 102 -2.87 9.81 -7.89
C LYS A 102 -3.57 9.91 -6.53
N PHE A 103 -4.91 9.93 -6.51
CA PHE A 103 -5.67 9.92 -5.27
C PHE A 103 -5.35 8.66 -4.43
N LEU A 104 -5.37 7.47 -5.04
CA LEU A 104 -5.09 6.21 -4.37
C LEU A 104 -3.63 6.09 -3.89
N ILE A 105 -2.68 6.79 -4.51
CA ILE A 105 -1.29 6.86 -4.03
C ILE A 105 -1.16 7.81 -2.83
N TRP A 106 -1.72 9.02 -2.94
CA TRP A 106 -1.51 10.09 -1.94
C TRP A 106 -2.41 9.97 -0.72
N ALA A 107 -3.67 9.56 -0.89
CA ALA A 107 -4.64 9.51 0.20
C ALA A 107 -4.24 8.55 1.34
N PRO A 108 -3.74 7.31 1.09
CA PRO A 108 -3.26 6.46 2.17
C PRO A 108 -2.21 7.13 3.04
N GLY A 109 -1.21 7.81 2.46
CA GLY A 109 -0.17 8.47 3.24
C GLY A 109 -0.69 9.67 4.05
N CYS A 110 -1.64 10.44 3.51
CA CYS A 110 -2.33 11.48 4.28
C CYS A 110 -3.08 10.91 5.49
N PHE A 111 -3.84 9.83 5.30
CA PHE A 111 -4.53 9.16 6.40
C PHE A 111 -3.58 8.49 7.39
N GLY A 112 -2.45 7.95 6.92
CA GLY A 112 -1.37 7.45 7.76
C GLY A 112 -0.80 8.55 8.67
N LEU A 113 -0.54 9.74 8.12
CA LEU A 113 -0.07 10.89 8.89
C LEU A 113 -1.09 11.32 9.95
N ILE A 114 -2.37 11.41 9.60
CA ILE A 114 -3.45 11.75 10.54
C ILE A 114 -3.56 10.68 11.64
N TYR A 115 -3.44 9.39 11.28
CA TYR A 115 -3.48 8.31 12.26
C TYR A 115 -2.34 8.41 13.27
N LEU A 116 -1.11 8.67 12.81
CA LEU A 116 0.04 8.86 13.69
C LEU A 116 -0.16 10.09 14.60
N ALA A 117 -0.67 11.18 14.05
CA ALA A 117 -0.95 12.40 14.82
C ALA A 117 -1.95 12.14 15.96
N LEU A 118 -2.98 11.33 15.73
CA LEU A 118 -4.02 11.00 16.72
C LEU A 118 -3.62 9.91 17.73
N THR A 119 -2.53 9.18 17.47
CA THR A 119 -2.13 8.01 18.28
C THR A 119 -0.87 8.28 19.08
N ILE A 120 0.01 9.19 18.62
CA ILE A 120 1.26 9.53 19.28
C ILE A 120 1.14 10.81 20.12
N PHE A 121 0.28 11.75 19.72
CA PHE A 121 0.00 12.99 20.44
C PHE A 121 -1.41 12.94 21.06
#